data_AF-A0AAD2GSK6-F1
#
_entry.id   AF-A0AAD2GSK6-F1
#
_cell.length_a   1.000
_cell.length_b   1.000
_cell.length_c   1.000
_cell.angle_alpha   90.00
_cell.angle_beta   90.00
_cell.angle_gamma   90.00
#
_symmetry.space_group_name_H-M   'P 1'
#
loop_
_entity.id
_entity.type
_entity.pdbx_description
1 polymer ?
#
loop_
_entity_poly.entity_id
_entity_poly.type
_entity_poly.pdbx_seq_one_letter_code
_entity_poly.pdbx_strand_id
1 'polypeptide(L)'
;MFPAAHLLLRQATEDNVLLVPKPVGEEGTITVPIAKGTTFIVDMVGAQYNPRYFDEPEKFKPSRWHGLPHLSYHRHHAVLPPRGTYWVPSDVLLRVPSRYPLAGGGGAI
;
A
#
# COMPACT_ATOMS: atom_id res chain seq x y z
N MET A 1 6.60 -17.53 -6.57
CA MET A 1 6.04 -17.77 -5.21
C MET A 1 4.52 -17.67 -5.28
N PHE A 2 3.77 -18.54 -4.59
CA PHE A 2 2.30 -18.59 -4.73
C PHE A 2 1.61 -17.75 -3.63
N PRO A 3 0.97 -16.61 -3.95
CA PRO A 3 0.22 -15.84 -2.96
C PRO A 3 -0.98 -16.63 -2.44
N ALA A 4 -1.25 -16.52 -1.13
CA ALA A 4 -2.44 -17.12 -0.52
C ALA A 4 -3.76 -16.46 -1.01
N ALA A 5 -3.70 -15.19 -1.44
CA ALA A 5 -4.82 -14.46 -2.01
C ALA A 5 -4.36 -13.71 -3.27
N HIS A 6 -5.13 -13.85 -4.35
CA HIS A 6 -4.79 -13.27 -5.66
C HIS A 6 -5.29 -11.83 -5.80
N LEU A 7 -6.41 -11.51 -5.16
CA LEU A 7 -7.05 -10.20 -5.24
C LEU A 7 -7.26 -9.65 -3.83
N LEU A 8 -6.99 -8.35 -3.67
CA LEU A 8 -7.41 -7.59 -2.50
C LEU A 8 -8.42 -6.54 -2.94
N LEU A 9 -9.65 -6.65 -2.44
CA LEU A 9 -10.71 -5.70 -2.71
C LEU A 9 -10.77 -4.64 -1.61
N ARG A 10 -10.88 -3.38 -2.00
CA ARG A 10 -11.06 -2.25 -1.09
C ARG A 10 -12.04 -1.25 -1.69
N GLN A 11 -12.77 -0.55 -0.83
CA GLN A 11 -13.62 0.56 -1.22
C GLN A 11 -13.09 1.85 -0.59
N ALA A 12 -12.98 2.91 -1.40
CA ALA A 12 -12.62 4.23 -0.92
C ALA A 12 -13.73 4.77 -0.01
N THR A 13 -13.39 5.12 1.24
CA THR A 13 -14.36 5.67 2.21
C THR A 13 -14.61 7.16 2.05
N GLU A 14 -13.77 7.83 1.26
CA GLU A 14 -13.80 9.26 0.94
C GLU A 14 -13.05 9.52 -0.36
N ASP A 15 -13.16 10.74 -0.89
CA ASP A 15 -12.42 11.16 -2.07
C ASP A 15 -10.92 11.15 -1.76
N ASN A 16 -10.17 10.45 -2.59
CA ASN A 16 -8.75 10.24 -2.42
C ASN A 16 -8.02 10.36 -3.76
N VAL A 17 -6.69 10.32 -3.70
CA VAL A 17 -5.82 10.38 -4.84
C VAL A 17 -4.81 9.24 -4.73
N LEU A 18 -4.72 8.44 -5.78
CA LEU A 18 -3.75 7.38 -5.93
C LEU A 18 -2.53 7.91 -6.70
N LEU A 19 -1.33 7.66 -6.18
CA LEU A 19 -0.06 8.03 -6.83
C LEU A 19 0.61 6.79 -7.41
N VAL A 20 0.57 6.65 -8.74
CA VAL A 20 1.13 5.49 -9.46
C VAL A 20 2.50 5.86 -10.03
N PRO A 21 3.58 5.12 -9.74
CA PRO A 21 4.86 5.34 -10.40
C PRO A 21 4.74 5.21 -11.92
N LYS A 22 5.34 6.15 -12.68
CA LYS A 22 5.41 6.04 -14.15
C LYS A 22 6.21 4.81 -14.58
N PRO A 23 6.04 4.32 -15.83
CA PRO A 23 6.81 3.19 -16.36
C PRO A 23 8.32 3.31 -16.12
N VAL A 24 9.01 2.16 -16.04
CA VAL A 24 10.46 2.13 -15.83
C VAL A 24 11.17 2.92 -16.94
N GLY A 25 12.00 3.88 -16.55
CA GLY A 25 12.69 4.80 -17.47
C GLY A 25 12.07 6.20 -17.52
N GLU A 26 10.88 6.41 -16.94
CA GLU A 26 10.26 7.72 -16.79
C GLU A 26 10.28 8.20 -15.35
N GLU A 27 10.69 9.45 -15.13
CA GLU A 27 10.67 10.07 -13.80
C GLU A 27 9.27 10.57 -13.42
N GLY A 28 8.91 10.35 -12.15
CA GLY A 28 7.72 10.89 -11.51
C GLY A 28 6.58 9.89 -11.29
N THR A 29 5.43 10.44 -10.89
CA THR A 29 4.20 9.70 -10.59
C THR A 29 3.02 10.24 -11.39
N ILE A 30 2.09 9.35 -11.71
CA ILE A 30 0.79 9.66 -12.28
C ILE A 30 -0.19 9.77 -11.12
N THR A 31 -0.97 10.85 -11.14
CA THR A 31 -1.98 11.13 -10.11
C THR A 31 -3.34 10.68 -10.62
N VAL A 32 -3.99 9.76 -9.90
CA VAL A 32 -5.29 9.19 -10.26
C VAL A 32 -6.31 9.56 -9.18
N PRO A 33 -7.29 10.43 -9.45
CA PRO A 33 -8.34 10.74 -8.48
C PRO A 33 -9.27 9.54 -8.30
N ILE A 34 -9.65 9.26 -7.05
CA ILE A 34 -10.51 8.16 -6.65
C ILE A 34 -11.67 8.74 -5.83
N ALA A 35 -12.88 8.70 -6.38
CA ALA A 35 -14.06 9.18 -5.66
C ALA A 35 -14.43 8.24 -4.51
N LYS A 36 -15.06 8.78 -3.46
CA LYS A 36 -15.70 8.01 -2.40
C LYS A 36 -16.62 6.94 -2.99
N GLY A 37 -16.58 5.74 -2.41
CA GLY A 37 -17.38 4.60 -2.84
C GLY A 37 -16.77 3.80 -4.00
N THR A 38 -15.70 4.30 -4.63
CA THR A 38 -14.99 3.55 -5.67
C THR A 38 -14.39 2.28 -5.09
N THR A 39 -14.72 1.13 -5.67
CA THR A 39 -14.06 -0.14 -5.36
C THR A 39 -12.84 -0.29 -6.25
N PHE A 40 -11.69 -0.54 -5.65
CA PHE A 40 -10.46 -0.88 -6.36
C PHE A 40 -9.99 -2.26 -5.95
N ILE A 41 -9.37 -2.94 -6.91
CA ILE A 41 -8.88 -4.30 -6.79
C ILE A 41 -7.38 -4.25 -6.97
N VAL A 42 -6.64 -4.70 -5.97
CA VAL A 42 -5.20 -4.87 -6.07
C VAL A 42 -4.91 -6.29 -6.54
N ASP A 43 -4.21 -6.40 -7.66
CA ASP A 43 -3.63 -7.65 -8.12
C ASP A 43 -2.40 -8.01 -7.27
N MET A 44 -2.60 -8.94 -6.34
CA MET A 44 -1.54 -9.41 -5.44
C MET A 44 -0.51 -10.28 -6.17
N VAL A 45 -0.89 -10.92 -7.29
CA VAL A 45 0.05 -11.68 -8.13
C VAL A 45 0.97 -10.70 -8.83
N GLY A 46 0.40 -9.74 -9.55
CA GLY A 46 1.16 -8.69 -10.24
C GLY A 46 2.10 -7.93 -9.30
N ALA A 47 1.63 -7.58 -8.10
CA ALA A 47 2.46 -6.93 -7.08
C ALA A 47 3.66 -7.79 -6.63
N GLN A 48 3.46 -9.09 -6.39
CA GLN A 48 4.54 -9.99 -5.93
C GLN A 48 5.52 -10.36 -7.03
N TYR A 49 5.07 -10.39 -8.29
CA TYR A 49 5.92 -10.70 -9.43
C TYR A 49 6.45 -9.47 -10.18
N ASN A 50 6.31 -8.27 -9.60
CA ASN A 50 6.72 -7.04 -10.26
C ASN A 50 8.26 -6.94 -10.36
N PRO A 51 8.85 -7.00 -11.57
CA PRO A 51 10.29 -6.96 -11.74
C PRO A 51 10.90 -5.59 -11.39
N ARG A 52 10.09 -4.53 -11.25
CA ARG A 52 10.54 -3.23 -10.76
C ARG A 52 11.06 -3.29 -9.32
N TYR A 53 10.50 -4.18 -8.51
CA TYR A 53 10.80 -4.29 -7.08
C TYR A 53 11.54 -5.59 -6.72
N PHE A 54 11.33 -6.64 -7.51
CA PHE A 54 11.82 -7.98 -7.21
C PHE A 54 12.68 -8.51 -8.35
N ASP A 55 13.99 -8.64 -8.12
CA ASP A 55 14.90 -9.27 -9.09
C ASP A 55 14.57 -10.77 -9.29
N GLU A 56 14.51 -11.23 -10.54
CA GLU A 56 14.07 -12.57 -10.93
C GLU A 56 12.83 -13.02 -10.12
N PRO A 57 11.67 -12.35 -10.28
CA PRO A 57 10.52 -12.51 -9.39
C PRO A 57 9.90 -13.91 -9.45
N GLU A 58 10.09 -14.62 -10.57
CA GLU A 58 9.62 -15.99 -10.76
C GLU A 58 10.43 -17.03 -9.97
N LYS A 59 11.67 -16.71 -9.59
CA LYS A 59 12.55 -17.65 -8.88
C LYS A 59 12.28 -17.63 -7.37
N PHE A 60 12.15 -18.82 -6.79
CA PHE A 60 12.17 -18.99 -5.34
C PHE A 60 13.58 -18.67 -4.82
N LYS A 61 13.74 -17.48 -4.24
CA LYS A 61 15.00 -16.97 -3.68
C LYS A 61 14.80 -16.53 -2.22
N PRO A 62 14.85 -17.44 -1.23
CA PRO A 62 14.73 -17.09 0.19
C PRO A 62 15.78 -16.06 0.64
N SER A 63 16.96 -16.11 0.02
CA SER A 63 18.07 -15.20 0.29
C SER A 63 17.75 -13.72 0.10
N ARG A 64 16.66 -13.36 -0.62
CA ARG A 64 16.14 -11.99 -0.71
C ARG A 64 15.93 -11.35 0.66
N TRP A 65 15.59 -12.15 1.66
CA TRP A 65 15.20 -11.68 2.98
C TRP A 65 16.31 -11.83 4.03
N HIS A 66 17.46 -12.42 3.65
CA HIS A 66 18.56 -12.63 4.59
C HIS A 66 19.25 -11.30 4.91
N GLY A 67 19.60 -11.09 6.19
CA GLY A 67 20.35 -9.90 6.62
C GLY A 67 19.57 -8.57 6.53
N LEU A 68 18.33 -8.59 6.04
CA LEU A 68 17.43 -7.45 6.16
C LEU A 68 17.03 -7.30 7.64
N PRO A 69 17.17 -6.10 8.23
CA PRO A 69 16.62 -5.88 9.57
C PRO A 69 15.13 -6.22 9.56
N HIS A 70 14.58 -6.74 10.66
CA HIS A 70 13.13 -6.91 10.81
C HIS A 70 12.38 -5.56 10.64
N LEU A 71 13.08 -4.45 10.84
CA LEU A 71 12.65 -3.07 10.61
C LEU A 71 13.01 -2.54 9.20
N SER A 72 13.59 -3.35 8.31
CA SER A 72 13.82 -3.01 6.89
C SER A 72 12.51 -2.72 6.14
N TYR A 73 11.37 -3.09 6.74
CA TYR A 73 10.07 -2.58 6.38
C TYR A 73 10.14 -1.06 6.16
N HIS A 74 10.88 -0.32 7.00
CA HIS A 74 10.93 1.14 6.91
C HIS A 74 11.84 1.75 5.82
N ARG A 75 12.80 1.00 5.25
CA ARG A 75 13.81 1.60 4.36
C ARG A 75 13.51 1.43 2.87
N HIS A 76 12.72 0.43 2.50
CA HIS A 76 12.22 0.31 1.12
C HIS A 76 10.71 0.51 1.01
N HIS A 77 9.93 0.34 2.08
CA HIS A 77 8.47 0.57 2.06
C HIS A 77 7.88 0.78 3.47
N ALA A 78 8.13 1.90 4.15
CA ALA A 78 7.29 2.40 5.27
C ALA A 78 7.99 3.53 6.04
N VAL A 79 7.68 4.80 5.78
CA VAL A 79 7.70 5.75 6.91
C VAL A 79 6.40 5.51 7.65
N LEU A 80 6.42 5.23 8.97
CA LEU A 80 5.20 5.25 9.77
C LEU A 80 4.59 6.64 9.65
N PRO A 81 3.44 6.82 8.97
CA PRO A 81 2.82 8.13 8.94
C PRO A 81 2.29 8.46 10.34
N PRO A 82 2.20 9.76 10.70
CA PRO A 82 1.48 10.18 11.88
C PRO A 82 0.05 9.59 11.87
N ARG A 83 -0.50 9.39 13.07
CA ARG A 83 -1.83 8.79 13.32
C ARG A 83 -2.87 9.21 12.27
N GLY A 84 -3.54 8.23 11.64
CA GLY A 84 -4.67 8.46 10.74
C GLY A 84 -4.52 7.93 9.31
N THR A 85 -3.41 7.28 8.95
CA THR A 85 -3.20 6.69 7.61
C THR A 85 -3.02 5.18 7.72
N TYR A 86 -3.78 4.40 6.93
CA TYR A 86 -3.73 2.93 6.93
C TYR A 86 -3.14 2.41 5.62
N TRP A 87 -2.44 1.27 5.71
CA TRP A 87 -1.69 0.65 4.61
C TRP A 87 -2.59 0.15 3.46
N VAL A 88 -2.21 0.54 2.24
CA VAL A 88 -2.47 -0.18 0.98
C VAL A 88 -1.07 -0.54 0.42
N PRO A 89 -0.88 -1.67 -0.28
CA PRO A 89 0.40 -2.06 -0.87
C PRO A 89 1.14 -0.93 -1.57
N SER A 90 2.46 -1.04 -1.55
CA SER A 90 3.53 -0.03 -1.68
C SER A 90 3.45 1.02 -2.79
N ASP A 91 2.56 0.88 -3.77
CA ASP A 91 2.35 1.83 -4.86
C ASP A 91 1.00 2.56 -4.77
N VAL A 92 0.29 2.41 -3.65
CA VAL A 92 -1.00 3.06 -3.40
C VAL A 92 -0.92 3.85 -2.10
N LEU A 93 -0.50 5.12 -2.19
CA LEU A 93 -0.63 6.04 -1.07
C LEU A 93 -2.04 6.65 -1.08
N LEU A 94 -2.95 6.12 -0.26
CA LEU A 94 -4.22 6.78 0.03
C LEU A 94 -3.99 7.88 1.08
N ARG A 95 -4.21 9.14 0.71
CA ARG A 95 -4.23 10.27 1.63
C ARG A 95 -5.61 10.36 2.30
N VAL A 96 -5.71 9.92 3.55
CA VAL A 96 -6.94 10.04 4.37
C VAL A 96 -6.89 11.37 5.14
N PRO A 97 -7.74 12.38 4.86
CA PRO A 97 -7.87 13.54 5.75
C PRO A 97 -8.39 13.12 7.14
N SER A 98 -7.62 13.48 8.17
CA SER A 98 -7.94 13.27 9.59
C SER A 98 -9.27 13.94 9.99
N ARG A 99 -10.40 13.24 9.87
CA ARG A 99 -11.68 13.65 10.48
C ARG A 99 -12.49 12.45 10.95
N TYR A 100 -12.10 11.89 12.10
CA TYR A 100 -13.06 11.25 12.99
C TYR A 100 -13.08 12.03 14.31
N PRO A 101 -14.24 12.53 14.77
CA PRO A 101 -14.41 12.94 16.14
C PRO A 101 -14.32 11.69 17.04
N LEU A 102 -13.62 11.81 18.16
CA LEU A 102 -13.52 10.77 19.17
C LEU A 102 -14.95 10.35 19.57
N ALA A 103 -15.27 9.07 19.38
CA ALA A 103 -16.50 8.48 19.88
C ALA A 103 -16.59 8.73 21.39
N GLY A 104 -17.73 9.26 21.84
CA GLY A 104 -17.97 9.65 23.21
C GLY A 104 -17.76 8.49 24.19
N GLY A 105 -16.95 8.75 25.22
CA GLY A 105 -16.97 8.00 26.46
C GLY A 105 -18.01 8.62 27.39
N GLY A 106 -19.20 8.03 27.43
CA GLY A 106 -20.18 8.31 28.47
C GLY A 106 -19.90 7.48 29.72
N GLY A 107 -19.83 8.17 30.87
CA GLY A 107 -20.34 7.70 32.16
C GLY A 107 -19.38 6.97 33.12
N ALA A 108 -19.00 7.66 34.20
CA ALA A 108 -18.97 7.13 35.56
C ALA A 108 -18.89 8.29 36.58
N ILE A 109 -19.94 8.39 37.42
CA ILE A 109 -20.11 9.07 38.73
C ILE A 109 -19.32 10.34 39.06
#